data_AF-A0A7X7QGE2-F1
#
_entry.id   AF-A0A7X7QGE2-F1
#
_cell.length_a   1.000
_cell.length_b   1.000
_cell.length_c   1.000
_cell.angle_alpha   90.00
_cell.angle_beta   90.00
_cell.angle_gamma   90.00
#
_symmetry.space_group_name_H-M   'P 1'
#
loop_
_entity.id
_entity.type
_entity.pdbx_description
1 polymer ?
#
loop_
_entity_poly.entity_id
_entity_poly.type
_entity_poly.pdbx_seq_one_letter_code
_entity_poly.pdbx_strand_id
1 'polypeptide(L)' 'MRKLLMLLTCCMLLSTTAGCLLPAYSGDPSRRTQQLMFTSENLRLFLDDWERLWMLDHPDHCTPYRTHGGII' A
#
# COMPACT_ATOMS: atom_id res chain seq x y z
N MET A 1 6.30 -14.84 -33.32
CA MET A 1 7.03 -14.35 -32.12
C MET A 1 6.96 -12.84 -31.94
N ARG A 2 7.45 -11.99 -32.86
CA ARG A 2 7.46 -10.53 -32.70
C ARG A 2 6.08 -9.90 -32.43
N LYS A 3 5.03 -10.36 -33.14
CA LYS A 3 3.65 -9.90 -32.94
C LYS A 3 3.07 -10.30 -31.57
N LEU A 4 3.47 -11.47 -31.05
CA LEU A 4 3.01 -11.98 -29.77
C LEU A 4 3.65 -11.19 -28.61
N LEU A 5 4.94 -10.87 -28.74
CA LEU A 5 5.65 -9.99 -27.80
C LEU A 5 5.04 -8.58 -27.75
N MET A 6 4.71 -8.00 -28.91
CA MET A 6 4.05 -6.68 -28.98
C MET A 6 2.66 -6.69 -28.34
N LEU A 7 1.90 -7.78 -28.48
CA LEU A 7 0.57 -7.90 -27.89
C LEU A 7 0.66 -8.04 -26.37
N LEU A 8 1.62 -8.84 -25.87
CA LEU A 8 1.89 -8.99 -24.44
C LEU A 8 2.30 -7.67 -23.79
N THR A 9 3.23 -6.93 -24.38
CA THR A 9 3.62 -5.62 -23.84
C THR A 9 2.45 -4.66 -23.83
N CYS A 10 1.65 -4.59 -24.90
CA CYS A 10 0.47 -3.75 -24.95
C CYS A 10 -0.55 -4.08 -23.85
N CYS A 11 -0.86 -5.37 -23.65
CA CYS A 11 -1.75 -5.81 -22.56
C CYS A 11 -1.22 -5.43 -21.17
N MET A 12 0.09 -5.56 -20.94
CA MET A 12 0.69 -5.23 -19.65
C MET A 12 0.59 -3.71 -19.36
N LEU A 13 0.82 -2.87 -20.37
CA LEU A 13 0.66 -1.42 -20.28
C LEU A 13 -0.79 -0.97 -20.07
N LEU A 14 -1.76 -1.67 -20.68
CA LEU A 14 -3.19 -1.37 -20.49
C LEU A 14 -3.69 -1.80 -19.11
N SER A 15 -3.12 -2.87 -18.55
CA SER A 15 -3.54 -3.39 -17.24
C SER A 15 -3.21 -2.46 -16.06
N THR A 16 -2.20 -1.60 -16.18
CA THR A 16 -1.82 -0.65 -15.13
C THR A 16 -2.61 0.66 -15.17
N THR A 17 -3.29 0.95 -16.29
CA THR A 17 -4.04 2.19 -16.49
C THR A 17 -5.55 2.00 -16.40
N ALA A 18 -6.04 0.78 -16.65
CA ALA A 18 -7.43 0.44 -16.39
C ALA A 18 -7.66 0.43 -14.87
N GLY A 19 -8.58 1.28 -14.41
CA GLY A 19 -9.11 1.18 -13.05
C GLY A 19 -9.89 -0.13 -12.85
N CYS A 20 -10.72 -0.18 -11.80
CA CYS A 20 -11.46 -1.39 -11.46
C CYS A 20 -12.38 -1.83 -12.61
N LEU A 21 -12.11 -3.00 -13.21
CA LEU A 21 -12.96 -3.65 -14.24
C LEU A 21 -14.36 -4.00 -13.70
N LEU A 22 -14.47 -4.17 -12.39
CA LEU A 22 -15.71 -4.38 -11.66
C LEU A 22 -15.85 -3.33 -10.56
N PRO A 23 -17.07 -2.84 -10.27
CA PRO A 23 -17.28 -1.92 -9.17
C PRO A 23 -16.91 -2.59 -7.84
N ALA A 24 -15.92 -2.03 -7.14
CA ALA A 24 -15.48 -2.52 -5.84
C ALA A 24 -16.47 -2.24 -4.70
N TYR A 25 -17.37 -1.26 -4.88
CA TYR A 25 -18.34 -0.83 -3.89
C TYR A 25 -19.76 -1.22 -4.26
N SER A 26 -20.61 -1.34 -3.23
CA SER A 26 -22.04 -1.58 -3.42
C SER A 26 -22.71 -0.44 -4.19
N GLY A 27 -23.71 -0.76 -5.01
CA GLY A 27 -24.57 0.23 -5.66
C GLY A 27 -25.56 0.90 -4.71
N ASP A 28 -25.87 0.26 -3.57
CA ASP A 28 -26.71 0.83 -2.53
C ASP A 28 -25.96 1.99 -1.82
N PRO A 29 -26.48 3.23 -1.85
CA PRO A 29 -25.82 4.38 -1.25
C PRO A 29 -25.56 4.23 0.25
N SER A 30 -26.45 3.55 0.98
CA SER A 30 -26.32 3.41 2.44
C SER A 30 -25.11 2.55 2.81
N ARG A 31 -24.95 1.41 2.13
CA ARG A 31 -23.80 0.51 2.26
C ARG A 31 -22.52 1.12 1.71
N ARG A 32 -22.60 1.81 0.56
CA ARG A 32 -21.44 2.44 -0.07
C ARG A 32 -20.80 3.50 0.80
N THR A 33 -21.59 4.33 1.47
CA THR A 33 -21.07 5.36 2.38
C THR A 33 -20.25 4.74 3.50
N GLN A 34 -20.74 3.65 4.10
CA GLN A 34 -20.01 2.92 5.13
C GLN A 34 -18.70 2.33 4.59
N GLN A 35 -18.74 1.72 3.40
CA GLN A 35 -17.53 1.17 2.76
C GLN A 35 -16.48 2.25 2.50
N LEU A 36 -16.88 3.41 1.97
CA LEU A 36 -15.98 4.53 1.70
C LEU A 36 -15.39 5.13 2.98
N MET A 37 -16.17 5.19 4.07
CA MET A 37 -15.66 5.63 5.37
C MET A 37 -14.55 4.70 5.85
N PHE A 38 -14.76 3.38 5.82
CA PHE A 38 -13.73 2.42 6.20
C PHE A 38 -12.49 2.49 5.31
N THR A 39 -12.67 2.62 3.99
CA THR A 39 -11.54 2.82 3.09
C THR A 39 -10.77 4.09 3.42
N SER A 40 -11.46 5.19 3.72
CA SER A 40 -10.80 6.45 4.07
C SER A 40 -10.00 6.35 5.36
N GLU A 41 -10.51 5.63 6.36
CA GLU A 41 -9.82 5.44 7.63
C GLU A 41 -8.59 4.54 7.46
N ASN A 42 -8.73 3.44 6.71
CA ASN A 42 -7.59 2.57 6.40
C ASN A 42 -6.49 3.30 5.62
N LEU A 43 -6.85 4.20 4.70
CA LEU A 43 -5.87 5.00 3.95
C LEU A 43 -5.12 6.00 4.84
N ARG A 44 -5.75 6.52 5.90
CA ARG A 44 -5.08 7.40 6.87
C ARG A 44 -4.03 6.64 7.68
N LEU A 45 -4.35 5.40 8.07
CA LEU A 45 -3.48 4.54 8.87
C LEU A 45 -2.42 3.82 8.03
N PHE A 46 -2.54 3.84 6.70
CA PHE A 46 -1.67 3.06 5.81
C PHE A 46 -0.18 3.35 5.98
N LEU A 47 0.20 4.61 6.23
CA LEU A 47 1.60 4.96 6.45
C LEU A 47 2.14 4.40 7.76
N ASP A 48 1.36 4.49 8.83
CA ASP A 48 1.73 3.94 10.15
C ASP A 48 1.91 2.42 10.05
N ASP A 49 1.00 1.74 9.35
CA ASP A 49 1.09 0.30 9.08
C ASP A 49 2.32 -0.04 8.21
N TRP A 50 2.70 0.84 7.27
CA TRP A 50 3.87 0.67 6.42
C TRP A 50 5.17 0.77 7.22
N GLU A 51 5.28 1.75 8.11
CA GLU A 51 6.43 1.89 9.01
C GLU A 51 6.58 0.66 9.91
N ARG A 52 5.45 0.16 10.42
CA ARG A 52 5.40 -1.05 11.23
C ARG A 52 5.77 -2.33 10.47
N LEU A 53 5.38 -2.45 9.20
CA LEU A 53 5.79 -3.57 8.33
C LEU A 53 7.32 -3.65 8.21
N TRP A 54 7.96 -2.49 8.07
CA TRP A 54 9.41 -2.38 7.99
C TRP A 54 10.11 -2.36 9.36
N MET A 55 9.35 -2.53 10.46
CA MET A 55 9.84 -2.49 11.83
C MET A 55 10.58 -1.18 12.16
N LEU A 56 10.24 -0.08 11.50
CA LEU A 56 10.85 1.23 11.73
C LEU A 56 10.36 1.88 13.03
N ASP A 57 9.19 1.44 13.51
CA ASP A 57 8.61 1.82 14.79
C ASP A 57 9.16 1.02 15.97
N HIS A 58 9.96 -0.02 15.72
CA HIS A 58 10.57 -0.84 16.76
C HIS A 58 11.87 -0.22 17.29
N PRO A 59 12.16 -0.36 18.60
CA PRO A 59 13.42 0.09 19.16
C PRO A 59 14.60 -0.68 18.54
N ASP A 60 15.72 0.00 18.31
CA ASP A 60 16.95 -0.63 17.83
C ASP A 60 17.40 -1.72 18.82
N HIS A 61 17.65 -2.91 18.31
CA HIS A 61 18.10 -4.06 19.10
C HIS A 61 19.61 -4.02 19.34
N CYS A 62 20.32 -3.09 18.68
CA CYS A 62 21.74 -2.86 18.80
C CYS A 62 22.01 -1.55 19.55
N THR A 63 22.14 -1.61 20.88
CA THR A 63 23.04 -0.66 21.56
C THR A 63 23.88 -1.38 22.61
N PRO A 64 25.20 -1.17 22.67
CA PRO A 64 25.80 -0.85 23.95
C PRO A 64 25.38 0.58 24.31
N TYR A 65 24.73 0.72 25.46
CA TYR A 65 24.18 1.93 26.08
C TYR A 65 24.74 3.27 25.59
N ARG A 66 23.89 4.10 24.98
CA ARG A 66 24.17 5.52 24.70
C ARG A 66 24.03 6.35 25.98
N THR A 67 24.90 6.15 26.97
CA THR A 67 25.04 7.10 28.08
C THR A 67 25.99 8.22 27.64
N HIS A 68 25.47 9.46 27.55
CA HIS A 68 26.26 10.69 27.43
C HIS A 68 27.27 10.78 26.26
N GLY A 69 26.77 10.80 25.02
CA GLY A 69 27.50 11.43 23.90
C GLY A 69 28.81 10.78 23.47
N GLY A 70 29.04 9.50 23.79
CA GLY A 70 30.15 8.69 23.25
C GLY A 70 29.64 7.37 22.68
N ILE A 71 30.31 6.87 21.64
CA ILE A 71 30.12 5.53 21.07
C ILE A 71 31.36 4.71 21.48
N ILE A 72 31.17 3.53 22.07
CA ILE A 72 32.24 2.54 22.28
C ILE A 72 32.30 1.62 21.07
#